data_AF-A0A931HIP8-F1
#
_entry.id   AF-A0A931HIP8-F1
#
_cell.length_a   1.000
_cell.length_b   1.000
_cell.length_c   1.000
_cell.angle_alpha   90.00
_cell.angle_beta   90.00
_cell.angle_gamma   90.00
#
_symmetry.space_group_name_H-M   'P 1'
#
loop_
_entity.id
_entity.type
_entity.pdbx_description
1 polymer ?
#
loop_
_entity_poly.entity_id
_entity_poly.type
_entity_poly.pdbx_seq_one_letter_code
_entity_poly.pdbx_strand_id
1 'polypeptide(L)'
;MSLIWLGEQSDLDRTLVGGKARSINRMLNLGLPVPPAFVLSTEFCADVVANDGQLTEAAESALREGLTRLEKETGRSLGGRTARPLLVSVRSGGALSMPGMMDTVLNLGINDEIEGKLANRTGDAAFAADTHRRYREQFTKVVGSEPTGEPWEDLKSAAAAVFRSWCSPRAVSYRRHHGIGEDGGTAVTVQAMVFGNLDDDSGTGVLFSRNPMTGEAAPYGEWLPRGQGEDVVSGRHDALPLDSLARRMPEVHAELLEAARTLELLGKDAQDIEFTVQSGKLWLLQTRAAKRSPQASVRIALGLQQDGIISRQEAVGLVTPAQLEAVLRPHIDSAARAEATVLASGVPACPGVAFGRVVGSCEEAESLADQDIAVVLARPTTDPDDVSGMVVSDAIITEIGGSTSHAAVVSRELGTPCVVGCGQGALVGLVGRDVTVDGTSGEIFDGILPVVSGESEEGAAAKTLAEWSTELTTKVPS
;
A
#
# COMPACT_ATOMS: atom_id res chain seq x y z
N MET A 1 2.14 -17.21 -26.50
CA MET A 1 1.95 -17.90 -25.20
C MET A 1 3.30 -18.07 -24.54
N SER A 2 3.68 -17.09 -23.72
CA SER A 2 5.03 -16.98 -23.19
C SER A 2 5.12 -17.43 -21.73
N LEU A 3 5.80 -18.56 -21.50
CA LEU A 3 6.48 -18.84 -20.24
C LEU A 3 7.71 -17.93 -20.18
N ILE A 4 7.90 -17.22 -19.08
CA ILE A 4 9.00 -16.26 -18.92
C ILE A 4 9.78 -16.60 -17.65
N TRP A 5 11.09 -16.84 -17.80
CA TRP A 5 12.00 -16.92 -16.67
C TRP A 5 12.46 -15.52 -16.28
N LEU A 6 12.33 -15.17 -14.99
CA LEU A 6 12.70 -13.83 -14.53
C LEU A 6 14.22 -13.75 -14.34
N GLY A 7 14.81 -12.61 -14.74
CA GLY A 7 16.26 -12.36 -14.69
C GLY A 7 17.02 -12.64 -15.98
N GLU A 8 16.36 -13.12 -17.05
CA GLU A 8 17.01 -13.35 -18.36
C GLU A 8 16.82 -12.20 -19.36
N GLN A 9 15.75 -11.43 -19.21
CA GLN A 9 15.43 -10.29 -20.07
C GLN A 9 15.64 -9.00 -19.29
N SER A 10 16.22 -7.98 -19.93
CA SER A 10 16.57 -6.71 -19.28
C SER A 10 15.36 -5.91 -18.81
N ASP A 11 14.29 -5.87 -19.60
CA ASP A 11 12.98 -5.35 -19.20
C ASP A 11 11.88 -6.27 -19.72
N LEU A 12 10.75 -6.24 -19.02
CA LEU A 12 9.56 -7.00 -19.38
C LEU A 12 8.39 -6.06 -19.55
N ASP A 13 7.56 -6.32 -20.56
CA ASP A 13 6.31 -5.59 -20.76
C ASP A 13 5.40 -5.81 -19.55
N ARG A 14 5.08 -4.71 -18.86
CA ARG A 14 4.22 -4.72 -17.68
C ARG A 14 2.82 -5.26 -17.98
N THR A 15 2.32 -5.10 -19.21
CA THR A 15 1.01 -5.64 -19.62
C THR A 15 1.01 -7.16 -19.76
N LEU A 16 2.18 -7.74 -20.03
CA LEU A 16 2.38 -9.17 -20.26
C LEU A 16 2.62 -9.94 -18.95
N VAL A 17 3.42 -9.38 -18.04
CA VAL A 17 3.85 -10.10 -16.81
C VAL A 17 3.27 -9.52 -15.52
N GLY A 18 2.69 -8.32 -15.58
CA GLY A 18 2.22 -7.60 -14.41
C GLY A 18 3.34 -6.88 -13.64
N GLY A 19 2.92 -6.00 -12.71
CA GLY A 19 3.86 -5.16 -11.96
C GLY A 19 4.84 -5.93 -11.07
N LYS A 20 4.35 -6.99 -10.39
CA LYS A 20 5.16 -7.80 -9.45
C LYS A 20 6.29 -8.54 -10.16
N ALA A 21 5.97 -9.33 -11.19
CA ALA A 21 6.97 -10.04 -11.98
C ALA A 21 8.01 -9.10 -12.58
N ARG A 22 7.58 -7.95 -13.12
CA ARG A 22 8.50 -6.95 -13.66
C ARG A 22 9.46 -6.42 -12.59
N SER A 23 8.98 -6.21 -11.35
CA SER A 23 9.83 -5.80 -10.24
C SER A 23 10.87 -6.87 -9.88
N ILE A 24 10.45 -8.14 -9.80
CA ILE A 24 11.31 -9.30 -9.52
C ILE A 24 12.38 -9.44 -10.62
N ASN A 25 11.98 -9.32 -11.89
CA ASN A 25 12.91 -9.36 -13.02
C ASN A 25 13.97 -8.27 -12.94
N ARG A 26 13.58 -7.03 -12.62
CA ARG A 26 14.52 -5.91 -12.47
C ARG A 26 15.51 -6.16 -11.34
N MET A 27 15.04 -6.62 -10.18
CA MET A 27 15.90 -6.94 -9.04
C MET A 27 16.90 -8.06 -9.39
N LEU A 28 16.45 -9.12 -10.09
CA LEU A 28 17.33 -10.20 -10.54
C LEU A 28 18.41 -9.72 -11.53
N ASN A 29 18.05 -8.85 -12.50
CA ASN A 29 19.01 -8.28 -13.45
C ASN A 29 20.04 -7.36 -12.78
N LEU A 30 19.72 -6.79 -11.61
CA LEU A 30 20.65 -6.02 -10.78
C LEU A 30 21.57 -6.92 -9.93
N GLY A 31 21.39 -8.25 -9.97
CA GLY A 31 22.14 -9.18 -9.13
C GLY A 31 21.72 -9.15 -7.65
N LEU A 32 20.55 -8.57 -7.33
CA LEU A 32 20.03 -8.55 -5.96
C LEU A 32 19.54 -9.95 -5.55
N PRO A 33 19.58 -10.29 -4.24
CA PRO A 33 19.25 -11.62 -3.78
C PRO A 33 17.73 -11.83 -3.83
N VAL A 34 17.22 -12.38 -4.93
CA VAL A 34 15.79 -12.63 -5.13
C VAL A 34 15.55 -14.12 -5.31
N PRO A 35 14.53 -14.72 -4.66
CA PRO A 35 14.23 -16.12 -4.88
C PRO A 35 13.84 -16.38 -6.35
N PRO A 36 14.36 -17.45 -6.98
CA PRO A 36 14.11 -17.73 -8.39
C PRO A 36 12.62 -17.91 -8.67
N ALA A 37 12.19 -17.42 -9.83
CA ALA A 37 10.79 -17.33 -10.20
C ALA A 37 10.59 -17.37 -11.71
N PHE A 38 9.43 -17.88 -12.12
CA PHE A 38 8.96 -17.81 -13.49
C PHE A 38 7.52 -17.32 -13.54
N VAL A 39 7.09 -16.92 -14.74
CA VAL A 39 5.78 -16.33 -14.98
C VAL A 39 5.10 -16.99 -16.16
N LEU A 40 3.84 -17.37 -15.96
CA LEU A 40 2.90 -17.57 -17.06
C LEU A 40 2.26 -16.20 -17.33
N SER A 41 2.48 -15.68 -18.54
CA SER A 41 2.01 -14.36 -18.95
C SER A 41 0.48 -14.21 -18.95
N THR A 42 0.02 -12.96 -19.07
CA THR A 42 -1.40 -12.61 -19.19
C THR A 42 -2.08 -13.24 -20.41
N GLU A 43 -1.33 -13.66 -21.44
CA GLU A 43 -1.87 -14.37 -22.60
C GLU A 43 -2.61 -15.66 -22.18
N PHE A 44 -2.01 -16.44 -21.27
CA PHE A 44 -2.63 -17.66 -20.76
C PHE A 44 -3.93 -17.38 -19.99
N CYS A 45 -4.08 -16.18 -19.42
CA CYS A 45 -5.29 -15.82 -18.68
C CYS A 45 -6.52 -15.84 -19.60
N ALA A 46 -6.39 -15.31 -20.82
CA ALA A 46 -7.49 -15.29 -21.78
C ALA A 46 -7.91 -16.71 -22.18
N ASP A 47 -6.93 -17.59 -22.45
CA ASP A 47 -7.18 -18.97 -22.82
C ASP A 47 -7.83 -19.77 -21.70
N VAL A 48 -7.35 -19.59 -20.46
CA VAL A 48 -7.91 -20.27 -19.28
C VAL A 48 -9.34 -19.81 -19.01
N VAL A 49 -9.63 -18.52 -19.17
CA VAL A 49 -10.99 -18.00 -19.03
C VAL A 49 -11.91 -18.55 -20.12
N ALA A 50 -11.42 -18.67 -21.36
CA ALA A 50 -12.16 -19.28 -22.46
C ALA A 50 -12.37 -20.80 -22.29
N ASN A 51 -11.51 -21.46 -21.50
CA ASN A 51 -11.56 -22.89 -21.21
C ASN A 51 -12.24 -23.18 -19.85
N ASP A 52 -13.36 -22.50 -19.56
CA ASP A 52 -14.15 -22.65 -18.34
C ASP A 52 -13.35 -22.51 -17.03
N GLY A 53 -12.26 -21.73 -17.06
CA GLY A 53 -11.38 -21.50 -15.92
C GLY A 53 -10.45 -22.67 -15.59
N GLN A 54 -10.28 -23.63 -16.50
CA GLN A 54 -9.32 -24.73 -16.42
C GLN A 54 -8.04 -24.42 -17.21
N LEU A 55 -6.90 -24.94 -16.74
CA LEU A 55 -5.65 -24.82 -17.50
C LEU A 55 -5.77 -25.52 -18.85
N THR A 56 -5.35 -24.84 -19.92
CA THR A 56 -5.16 -25.47 -21.23
C THR A 56 -3.92 -26.36 -21.21
N GLU A 57 -3.80 -27.31 -22.15
CA GLU A 57 -2.60 -28.14 -22.29
C GLU A 57 -1.33 -27.29 -22.45
N ALA A 58 -1.42 -26.17 -23.17
CA ALA A 58 -0.31 -25.24 -23.34
C ALA A 58 0.10 -24.59 -22.01
N ALA A 59 -0.86 -24.14 -21.19
CA ALA A 59 -0.59 -23.56 -19.88
C ALA A 59 -0.02 -24.60 -18.90
N GLU A 60 -0.54 -25.84 -18.91
CA GLU A 60 0.00 -26.92 -18.08
C GLU A 60 1.44 -27.30 -18.48
N SER A 61 1.71 -27.38 -19.78
CA SER A 61 3.06 -27.65 -20.30
C SER A 61 4.06 -26.57 -19.88
N ALA A 62 3.68 -25.29 -20.04
CA ALA A 62 4.48 -24.14 -19.60
C ALA A 62 4.74 -24.16 -18.09
N LEU A 63 3.72 -24.46 -17.27
CA LEU A 63 3.86 -24.58 -15.82
C LEU A 63 4.83 -25.69 -15.42
N ARG A 64 4.79 -26.82 -16.13
CA ARG A 64 5.67 -27.97 -15.91
C ARG A 64 7.12 -27.67 -16.29
N GLU A 65 7.32 -27.00 -17.43
CA GLU A 65 8.63 -26.55 -17.89
C GLU A 65 9.25 -25.57 -16.89
N GLY A 66 8.50 -24.56 -16.46
CA GLY A 66 8.95 -23.59 -15.45
C GLY A 66 9.29 -24.25 -14.13
N LEU A 67 8.46 -25.18 -13.64
CA LEU A 67 8.73 -25.93 -12.41
C LEU A 67 10.00 -26.77 -12.53
N THR A 68 10.19 -27.49 -13.63
CA THR A 68 11.37 -28.34 -13.86
C THR A 68 12.65 -27.50 -13.80
N ARG A 69 12.63 -26.31 -14.39
CA ARG A 69 13.74 -25.38 -14.31
C ARG A 69 13.95 -24.86 -12.88
N LEU A 70 12.88 -24.51 -12.17
CA LEU A 70 12.95 -24.04 -10.79
C LEU A 70 13.55 -25.09 -9.85
N GLU A 71 13.21 -26.37 -10.03
CA GLU A 71 13.82 -27.48 -9.30
C GLU A 71 15.32 -27.60 -9.58
N LYS A 72 15.73 -27.46 -10.85
CA LYS A 72 17.14 -27.48 -11.26
C LYS A 72 17.93 -26.34 -10.63
N GLU A 73 17.43 -25.11 -10.67
CA GLU A 73 18.14 -23.93 -10.14
C GLU A 73 18.22 -23.94 -8.61
N THR A 74 17.18 -24.43 -7.93
CA THR A 74 17.17 -24.48 -6.47
C THR A 74 17.85 -25.73 -5.89
N GLY A 75 18.02 -26.79 -6.69
CA GLY A 75 18.43 -28.11 -6.22
C GLY A 75 17.42 -28.73 -5.23
N ARG A 76 16.15 -28.34 -5.34
CA ARG A 76 15.01 -28.80 -4.52
C ARG A 76 13.96 -29.43 -5.44
N SER A 77 13.03 -30.19 -4.89
CA SER A 77 11.97 -30.84 -5.68
C SER A 77 10.59 -30.72 -5.06
N LEU A 78 9.59 -30.39 -5.87
CA LEU A 78 8.19 -30.41 -5.49
C LEU A 78 7.76 -31.86 -5.23
N GLY A 79 6.99 -32.08 -4.16
CA GLY A 79 6.58 -33.42 -3.74
C GLY A 79 7.72 -34.32 -3.28
N GLY A 80 8.85 -33.75 -2.87
CA GLY A 80 9.85 -34.48 -2.07
C GLY A 80 10.58 -35.62 -2.77
N ARG A 81 10.66 -35.59 -4.11
CA ARG A 81 11.48 -36.52 -4.90
C ARG A 81 12.96 -36.54 -4.46
N THR A 82 13.43 -35.45 -3.88
CA THR A 82 14.75 -35.28 -3.27
C THR A 82 14.63 -35.05 -1.77
N ALA A 83 15.76 -35.16 -1.06
CA ALA A 83 15.85 -34.83 0.37
C ALA A 83 15.57 -33.34 0.67
N ARG A 84 15.50 -32.48 -0.36
CA ARG A 84 15.26 -31.04 -0.20
C ARG A 84 13.91 -30.68 -0.83
N PRO A 85 12.82 -30.58 -0.06
CA PRO A 85 11.53 -30.20 -0.63
C PRO A 85 11.57 -28.78 -1.19
N LEU A 86 10.96 -28.59 -2.36
CA LEU A 86 10.65 -27.29 -2.94
C LEU A 86 9.22 -26.93 -2.56
N LEU A 87 9.06 -25.83 -1.83
CA LEU A 87 7.79 -25.16 -1.66
C LEU A 87 7.79 -23.91 -2.52
N VAL A 88 6.65 -23.56 -3.09
CA VAL A 88 6.50 -22.39 -3.96
C VAL A 88 5.36 -21.49 -3.49
N SER A 89 5.46 -20.21 -3.85
CA SER A 89 4.31 -19.31 -3.84
C SER A 89 3.74 -19.19 -5.25
N VAL A 90 2.41 -19.12 -5.34
CA VAL A 90 1.68 -18.84 -6.57
C VAL A 90 0.98 -17.51 -6.38
N ARG A 91 1.45 -16.49 -7.09
CA ARG A 91 1.06 -15.09 -6.89
C ARG A 91 0.48 -14.53 -8.19
N SER A 92 -0.64 -13.85 -8.06
CA SER A 92 -1.24 -13.04 -9.11
C SER A 92 -0.40 -11.81 -9.46
N GLY A 93 -0.48 -11.37 -10.71
CA GLY A 93 0.21 -10.18 -11.22
C GLY A 93 -0.59 -9.50 -12.33
N GLY A 94 -1.43 -8.53 -11.98
CA GLY A 94 -2.06 -7.64 -12.96
C GLY A 94 -1.10 -6.56 -13.48
N ALA A 95 -1.38 -6.03 -14.67
CA ALA A 95 -0.66 -4.87 -15.21
C ALA A 95 -0.81 -3.65 -14.27
N LEU A 96 -2.02 -3.41 -13.78
CA LEU A 96 -2.33 -2.42 -12.76
C LEU A 96 -2.37 -3.06 -11.37
N SER A 97 -1.93 -2.31 -10.37
CA SER A 97 -1.96 -2.77 -8.98
C SER A 97 -3.40 -2.79 -8.48
N MET A 98 -3.88 -3.94 -8.01
CA MET A 98 -5.21 -4.12 -7.40
C MET A 98 -5.06 -4.65 -5.96
N PRO A 99 -4.72 -3.79 -4.98
CA PRO A 99 -4.43 -4.22 -3.61
C PRO A 99 -5.60 -4.94 -2.96
N GLY A 100 -5.36 -6.08 -2.32
CA GLY A 100 -6.38 -6.89 -1.63
C GLY A 100 -7.37 -7.63 -2.54
N MET A 101 -7.26 -7.48 -3.86
CA MET A 101 -8.23 -8.05 -4.82
C MET A 101 -7.77 -9.37 -5.43
N MET A 102 -6.47 -9.68 -5.35
CA MET A 102 -5.86 -10.75 -6.12
C MET A 102 -5.34 -11.85 -5.20
N ASP A 103 -5.49 -13.11 -5.63
CA ASP A 103 -5.18 -14.27 -4.80
C ASP A 103 -3.69 -14.57 -4.74
N THR A 104 -3.27 -15.18 -3.64
CA THR A 104 -1.92 -15.69 -3.41
C THR A 104 -2.03 -16.96 -2.57
N VAL A 105 -1.30 -18.00 -2.98
CA VAL A 105 -1.11 -19.22 -2.19
C VAL A 105 0.37 -19.32 -1.85
N LEU A 106 0.69 -19.36 -0.57
CA LEU A 106 2.04 -19.61 -0.08
C LEU A 106 2.22 -21.08 0.30
N ASN A 107 3.48 -21.50 0.50
CA ASN A 107 3.84 -22.81 1.02
C ASN A 107 3.35 -24.00 0.17
N LEU A 108 3.01 -23.77 -1.10
CA LEU A 108 2.46 -24.80 -1.98
C LEU A 108 3.49 -25.89 -2.21
N GLY A 109 3.04 -27.13 -2.03
CA GLY A 109 3.84 -28.35 -2.22
C GLY A 109 4.12 -29.12 -0.93
N ILE A 110 3.64 -28.62 0.21
CA ILE A 110 3.65 -29.35 1.48
C ILE A 110 2.43 -30.27 1.58
N ASN A 111 2.65 -31.46 2.11
CA ASN A 111 1.67 -32.46 2.50
C ASN A 111 2.23 -33.21 3.73
N ASP A 112 1.55 -34.22 4.26
CA ASP A 112 1.98 -34.96 5.45
C ASP A 112 3.42 -35.50 5.35
N GLU A 113 3.81 -36.03 4.18
CA GLU A 113 5.16 -36.53 3.95
C GLU A 113 6.20 -35.39 3.95
N ILE A 114 5.88 -34.29 3.25
CA ILE A 114 6.78 -33.13 3.15
C ILE A 114 6.90 -32.39 4.48
N GLU A 115 5.84 -32.34 5.28
CA GLU A 115 5.88 -31.82 6.64
C GLU A 115 6.89 -32.61 7.49
N GLY A 116 6.82 -33.94 7.47
CA GLY A 116 7.79 -34.78 8.17
C GLY A 116 9.23 -34.58 7.69
N LYS A 117 9.44 -34.46 6.37
CA LYS A 117 10.76 -34.14 5.79
C LYS A 117 11.26 -32.76 6.22
N LEU A 118 10.37 -31.77 6.27
CA LEU A 118 10.69 -30.41 6.68
C LEU A 118 11.07 -30.38 8.16
N ALA A 119 10.25 -30.98 9.03
CA ALA A 119 10.50 -31.09 10.47
C ALA A 119 11.85 -31.74 10.77
N ASN A 120 12.17 -32.87 10.12
CA ASN A 120 13.44 -33.56 10.31
C ASN A 120 14.64 -32.72 9.85
N ARG A 121 14.48 -31.96 8.76
CA ARG A 121 15.58 -31.18 8.19
C ARG A 121 15.84 -29.89 8.97
N THR A 122 14.79 -29.24 9.46
CA THR A 122 14.92 -27.99 10.22
C THR A 122 15.17 -28.24 11.70
N GLY A 123 14.84 -29.44 12.20
CA GLY A 123 14.82 -29.72 13.63
C GLY A 123 13.65 -29.04 14.35
N ASP A 124 12.68 -28.50 13.60
CA ASP A 124 11.55 -27.73 14.11
C ASP A 124 10.23 -28.26 13.53
N ALA A 125 9.60 -29.15 14.30
CA ALA A 125 8.29 -29.71 13.95
C ALA A 125 7.16 -28.68 14.03
N ALA A 126 7.28 -27.67 14.90
CA ALA A 126 6.27 -26.62 15.03
C ALA A 126 6.25 -25.74 13.78
N PHE A 127 7.43 -25.36 13.27
CA PHE A 127 7.56 -24.64 11.99
C PHE A 127 6.96 -25.42 10.82
N ALA A 128 7.23 -26.73 10.72
CA ALA A 128 6.71 -27.55 9.64
C ALA A 128 5.18 -27.66 9.69
N ALA A 129 4.62 -27.92 10.87
CA ALA A 129 3.18 -27.98 11.09
C ALA A 129 2.49 -26.62 10.84
N ASP A 130 3.13 -25.50 11.25
CA ASP A 130 2.64 -24.15 10.97
C ASP A 130 2.60 -23.86 9.47
N THR A 131 3.66 -24.23 8.75
CA THR A 131 3.76 -24.10 7.30
C THR A 131 2.65 -24.88 6.59
N HIS A 132 2.38 -26.12 7.03
CA HIS A 132 1.33 -26.95 6.46
C HIS A 132 -0.07 -26.40 6.78
N ARG A 133 -0.32 -25.96 8.01
CA ARG A 133 -1.59 -25.35 8.41
C ARG A 133 -1.90 -24.10 7.57
N ARG A 134 -0.94 -23.17 7.46
CA ARG A 134 -1.08 -21.94 6.65
C ARG A 134 -1.31 -22.25 5.18
N TYR A 135 -0.62 -23.26 4.63
CA TYR A 135 -0.85 -23.73 3.26
C TYR A 135 -2.32 -24.14 3.05
N ARG A 136 -2.83 -25.03 3.91
CA ARG A 136 -4.22 -25.53 3.80
C ARG A 136 -5.23 -24.38 3.87
N GLU A 137 -5.10 -23.50 4.86
CA GLU A 137 -5.98 -22.34 5.05
C GLU A 137 -6.00 -21.43 3.81
N GLN A 138 -4.83 -21.04 3.30
CA GLN A 138 -4.74 -20.17 2.12
C GLN A 138 -5.20 -20.87 0.84
N PHE A 139 -4.82 -22.13 0.65
CA PHE A 139 -5.22 -22.92 -0.51
C PHE A 139 -6.74 -23.07 -0.56
N THR A 140 -7.38 -23.45 0.54
CA THR A 140 -8.83 -23.60 0.59
C THR A 140 -9.56 -22.28 0.35
N LYS A 141 -9.05 -21.17 0.90
CA LYS A 141 -9.61 -19.85 0.64
C LYS A 141 -9.53 -19.43 -0.83
N VAL A 142 -8.43 -19.74 -1.51
CA VAL A 142 -8.18 -19.30 -2.90
C VAL A 142 -8.78 -20.25 -3.94
N VAL A 143 -8.56 -21.56 -3.76
CA VAL A 143 -8.97 -22.59 -4.71
C VAL A 143 -10.44 -22.98 -4.51
N GLY A 144 -10.96 -22.83 -3.29
CA GLY A 144 -12.32 -23.20 -2.91
C GLY A 144 -12.51 -24.64 -2.47
N SER A 145 -11.42 -25.39 -2.32
CA SER A 145 -11.41 -26.79 -1.84
C SER A 145 -10.16 -27.08 -1.01
N GLU A 146 -10.19 -28.15 -0.22
CA GLU A 146 -8.98 -28.64 0.47
C GLU A 146 -7.90 -29.08 -0.54
N PRO A 147 -6.60 -28.98 -0.18
CA PRO A 147 -5.52 -29.57 -0.96
C PRO A 147 -5.73 -31.06 -1.18
N THR A 148 -5.37 -31.55 -2.37
CA THR A 148 -5.52 -32.95 -2.74
C THR A 148 -4.49 -33.86 -2.07
N GLY A 149 -3.38 -33.27 -1.60
CA GLY A 149 -2.21 -34.01 -1.12
C GLY A 149 -1.20 -34.32 -2.22
N GLU A 150 -1.57 -34.12 -3.49
CA GLU A 150 -0.71 -34.26 -4.67
C GLU A 150 -0.17 -32.89 -5.11
N PRO A 151 1.10 -32.56 -4.82
CA PRO A 151 1.65 -31.21 -5.02
C PRO A 151 1.54 -30.66 -6.44
N TRP A 152 1.58 -31.53 -7.44
CA TRP A 152 1.43 -31.13 -8.85
C TRP A 152 -0.01 -30.74 -9.19
N GLU A 153 -0.99 -31.51 -8.71
CA GLU A 153 -2.42 -31.21 -8.93
C GLU A 153 -2.83 -29.94 -8.17
N ASP A 154 -2.31 -29.76 -6.97
CA ASP A 154 -2.50 -28.54 -6.19
C ASP A 154 -1.89 -27.32 -6.89
N LEU A 155 -0.68 -27.44 -7.46
CA LEU A 155 -0.04 -26.35 -8.21
C LEU A 155 -0.89 -25.93 -9.43
N LYS A 156 -1.41 -26.91 -10.19
CA LYS A 156 -2.33 -26.64 -11.32
C LYS A 156 -3.59 -25.93 -10.85
N SER A 157 -4.19 -26.41 -9.76
CA SER A 157 -5.43 -25.86 -9.20
C SER A 157 -5.25 -24.43 -8.70
N ALA A 158 -4.12 -24.14 -8.03
CA ALA A 158 -3.77 -22.80 -7.59
C ALA A 158 -3.51 -21.85 -8.76
N ALA A 159 -2.77 -22.28 -9.80
CA ALA A 159 -2.54 -21.47 -10.99
C ALA A 159 -3.85 -21.14 -11.73
N ALA A 160 -4.72 -22.14 -11.90
CA ALA A 160 -6.04 -21.96 -12.47
C ALA A 160 -6.90 -20.99 -11.65
N ALA A 161 -6.90 -21.12 -10.31
CA ALA A 161 -7.63 -20.24 -9.41
C ALA A 161 -7.14 -18.79 -9.52
N VAL A 162 -5.83 -18.56 -9.63
CA VAL A 162 -5.27 -17.23 -9.84
C VAL A 162 -5.73 -16.64 -11.17
N PHE A 163 -5.71 -17.38 -12.28
CA PHE A 163 -6.27 -16.88 -13.55
C PHE A 163 -7.76 -16.54 -13.42
N ARG A 164 -8.56 -17.43 -12.80
CA ARG A 164 -10.00 -17.18 -12.54
C ARG A 164 -10.25 -15.96 -11.65
N SER A 165 -9.32 -15.62 -10.76
CA SER A 165 -9.46 -14.46 -9.86
C SER A 165 -9.63 -13.14 -10.63
N TRP A 166 -9.12 -13.05 -11.86
CA TRP A 166 -9.33 -11.91 -12.75
C TRP A 166 -10.80 -11.65 -13.06
N CYS A 167 -11.59 -12.72 -13.21
CA CYS A 167 -13.03 -12.66 -13.49
C CYS A 167 -13.90 -12.69 -12.22
N SER A 168 -13.29 -12.63 -11.03
CA SER A 168 -14.04 -12.64 -9.78
C SER A 168 -14.94 -11.39 -9.64
N PRO A 169 -16.11 -11.50 -8.98
CA PRO A 169 -17.02 -10.35 -8.79
C PRO A 169 -16.33 -9.12 -8.18
N ARG A 170 -15.44 -9.34 -7.21
CA ARG A 170 -14.63 -8.27 -6.58
C ARG A 170 -13.69 -7.59 -7.58
N ALA A 171 -12.99 -8.35 -8.43
CA ALA A 171 -12.04 -7.81 -9.39
C ALA A 171 -12.75 -7.05 -10.51
N VAL A 172 -13.88 -7.58 -10.99
CA VAL A 172 -14.75 -6.90 -11.98
C VAL A 172 -15.30 -5.59 -11.42
N SER A 173 -15.82 -5.61 -10.18
CA SER A 173 -16.33 -4.39 -9.52
C SER A 173 -15.23 -3.33 -9.35
N TYR A 174 -14.03 -3.75 -8.90
CA TYR A 174 -12.88 -2.85 -8.78
C TYR A 174 -12.51 -2.20 -10.12
N ARG A 175 -12.40 -3.00 -11.19
CA ARG A 175 -12.05 -2.47 -12.52
C ARG A 175 -13.09 -1.48 -13.03
N ARG A 176 -14.39 -1.78 -12.88
CA ARG A 176 -15.47 -0.86 -13.26
C ARG A 176 -15.40 0.45 -12.49
N HIS A 177 -15.16 0.40 -11.18
CA HIS A 177 -15.08 1.60 -10.34
C HIS A 177 -13.89 2.50 -10.71
N HIS A 178 -12.76 1.90 -11.11
CA HIS A 178 -11.53 2.63 -11.48
C HIS A 178 -11.36 2.87 -12.98
N GLY A 179 -12.38 2.58 -13.80
CA GLY A 179 -12.32 2.78 -15.26
C GLY A 179 -11.27 1.94 -15.97
N ILE A 180 -10.90 0.78 -15.41
CA ILE A 180 -9.93 -0.15 -15.99
C ILE A 180 -10.64 -1.00 -17.03
N GLY A 181 -10.14 -1.00 -18.27
CA GLY A 181 -10.70 -1.78 -19.38
C GLY A 181 -10.79 -3.27 -19.11
N GLU A 182 -11.70 -3.96 -19.82
CA GLU A 182 -11.92 -5.40 -19.68
C GLU A 182 -10.87 -6.25 -20.42
N ASP A 183 -10.18 -5.67 -21.41
CA ASP A 183 -9.24 -6.33 -22.34
C ASP A 183 -7.86 -6.67 -21.72
N GLY A 184 -7.82 -6.96 -20.43
CA GLY A 184 -6.61 -7.34 -19.69
C GLY A 184 -6.65 -8.76 -19.16
N GLY A 185 -5.58 -9.14 -18.46
CA GLY A 185 -5.49 -10.41 -17.75
C GLY A 185 -4.61 -10.30 -16.51
N THR A 186 -4.53 -11.39 -15.76
CA THR A 186 -3.51 -11.55 -14.71
C THR A 186 -2.47 -12.56 -15.15
N ALA A 187 -1.20 -12.25 -14.90
CA ALA A 187 -0.15 -13.24 -14.96
C ALA A 187 -0.16 -14.11 -13.69
N VAL A 188 0.45 -15.29 -13.78
CA VAL A 188 0.73 -16.17 -12.63
C VAL A 188 2.23 -16.22 -12.43
N THR A 189 2.70 -15.67 -11.31
CA THR A 189 4.11 -15.77 -10.88
C THR A 189 4.26 -16.96 -9.94
N VAL A 190 5.14 -17.90 -10.28
CA VAL A 190 5.52 -19.01 -9.42
C VAL A 190 6.94 -18.76 -8.93
N GLN A 191 7.13 -18.68 -7.62
CA GLN A 191 8.40 -18.30 -7.00
C GLN A 191 8.77 -19.26 -5.88
N ALA A 192 10.04 -19.66 -5.79
CA ALA A 192 10.53 -20.50 -4.70
C ALA A 192 10.31 -19.83 -3.33
N MET A 193 9.85 -20.60 -2.35
CA MET A 193 9.65 -20.09 -0.98
C MET A 193 10.97 -19.82 -0.27
N VAL A 194 10.94 -18.72 0.49
CA VAL A 194 11.88 -18.40 1.56
C VAL A 194 11.10 -18.12 2.83
N PHE A 195 11.65 -18.52 3.98
CA PHE A 195 10.94 -18.57 5.25
C PHE A 195 11.56 -17.60 6.26
N GLY A 196 10.79 -16.60 6.68
CA GLY A 196 11.17 -15.71 7.78
C GLY A 196 10.91 -16.31 9.17
N ASN A 197 10.21 -17.45 9.23
CA ASN A 197 9.82 -18.14 10.46
C ASN A 197 10.61 -19.43 10.74
N LEU A 198 11.75 -19.63 10.06
CA LEU A 198 12.51 -20.88 10.12
C LEU A 198 13.32 -21.05 11.42
N ASP A 199 14.08 -20.03 11.81
CA ASP A 199 14.98 -20.06 12.97
C ASP A 199 15.16 -18.66 13.57
N ASP A 200 16.01 -18.55 14.59
CA ASP A 200 16.31 -17.28 15.26
C ASP A 200 17.02 -16.25 14.36
N ASP A 201 17.66 -16.70 13.29
CA ASP A 201 18.31 -15.84 12.30
C ASP A 201 17.41 -15.59 11.08
N SER A 202 16.10 -15.78 11.27
CA SER A 202 15.08 -15.57 10.24
C SER A 202 14.07 -14.50 10.66
N GLY A 203 13.56 -13.78 9.67
CA GLY A 203 12.48 -12.81 9.83
C GLY A 203 11.98 -12.27 8.51
N THR A 204 11.00 -11.40 8.55
CA THR A 204 10.46 -10.73 7.36
C THR A 204 10.14 -9.28 7.68
N GLY A 205 10.12 -8.42 6.67
CA GLY A 205 9.88 -7.01 6.89
C GLY A 205 9.55 -6.25 5.63
N VAL A 206 9.24 -4.98 5.84
CA VAL A 206 9.00 -3.99 4.80
C VAL A 206 9.92 -2.81 5.06
N LEU A 207 10.61 -2.35 4.01
CA LEU A 207 11.46 -1.18 4.04
C LEU A 207 11.00 -0.17 2.99
N PHE A 208 10.95 1.08 3.40
CA PHE A 208 10.83 2.24 2.55
C PHE A 208 12.20 2.93 2.44
N SER A 209 12.66 3.22 1.22
CA SER A 209 13.97 3.88 1.02
C SER A 209 14.03 5.29 1.61
N ARG A 210 12.86 5.92 1.77
CA ARG A 210 12.63 7.22 2.44
C ARG A 210 11.37 7.11 3.28
N ASN A 211 11.22 7.94 4.31
CA ASN A 211 10.05 7.92 5.17
C ASN A 211 8.77 8.26 4.37
N PRO A 212 7.78 7.36 4.26
CA PRO A 212 6.58 7.59 3.45
C PRO A 212 5.60 8.59 4.08
N MET A 213 5.79 8.95 5.34
CA MET A 213 4.95 9.89 6.09
C MET A 213 5.51 11.31 6.07
N THR A 214 6.81 11.45 6.36
CA THR A 214 7.48 12.76 6.50
C THR A 214 8.31 13.16 5.28
N GLY A 215 8.68 12.20 4.43
CA GLY A 215 9.56 12.40 3.28
C GLY A 215 11.04 12.52 3.61
N GLU A 216 11.44 12.27 4.88
CA GLU A 216 12.85 12.23 5.26
C GLU A 216 13.63 11.20 4.45
N ALA A 217 14.87 11.53 4.10
CA ALA A 217 15.75 10.65 3.32
C ALA A 217 16.22 9.40 4.08
N ALA A 218 15.95 9.30 5.38
CA ALA A 218 16.28 8.13 6.16
C ALA A 218 15.38 6.94 5.77
N PRO A 219 15.95 5.73 5.58
CA PRO A 219 15.17 4.51 5.40
C PRO A 219 14.25 4.28 6.60
N TYR A 220 13.00 3.93 6.33
CA TYR A 220 11.97 3.68 7.33
C TYR A 220 11.40 2.28 7.13
N GLY A 221 11.08 1.57 8.20
CA GLY A 221 10.44 0.27 8.03
C GLY A 221 10.36 -0.54 9.30
N GLU A 222 9.80 -1.73 9.14
CA GLU A 222 9.49 -2.65 10.21
C GLU A 222 9.92 -4.06 9.82
N TRP A 223 10.30 -4.86 10.81
CA TRP A 223 10.64 -6.25 10.63
C TRP A 223 10.15 -7.10 11.81
N LEU A 224 9.85 -8.35 11.54
CA LEU A 224 9.35 -9.32 12.50
C LEU A 224 10.27 -10.56 12.51
N PRO A 225 11.02 -10.81 13.60
CA PRO A 225 11.76 -12.06 13.78
C PRO A 225 10.81 -13.25 13.85
N ARG A 226 11.22 -14.39 13.29
CA ARG A 226 10.44 -15.63 13.26
C ARG A 226 9.01 -15.48 12.70
N GLY A 227 8.77 -14.51 11.81
CA GLY A 227 7.47 -14.24 11.19
C GLY A 227 7.41 -14.51 9.69
N GLN A 228 6.19 -14.56 9.13
CA GLN A 228 5.94 -14.50 7.68
C GLN A 228 5.34 -13.15 7.27
N GLY A 229 5.40 -12.81 5.97
CA GLY A 229 4.94 -11.50 5.49
C GLY A 229 3.48 -11.17 5.83
N GLU A 230 2.63 -12.20 5.95
CA GLU A 230 1.25 -12.04 6.44
C GLU A 230 1.19 -11.53 7.88
N ASP A 231 2.11 -11.95 8.75
CA ASP A 231 2.13 -11.59 10.16
C ASP A 231 2.46 -10.11 10.35
N VAL A 232 3.30 -9.54 9.47
CA VAL A 232 3.62 -8.09 9.43
C VAL A 232 2.40 -7.28 8.96
N VAL A 233 1.70 -7.73 7.91
CA VAL A 233 0.57 -6.97 7.33
C VAL A 233 -0.71 -7.10 8.16
N SER A 234 -0.89 -8.22 8.86
CA SER A 234 -2.13 -8.50 9.61
C SER A 234 -2.30 -7.66 10.88
N GLY A 235 -1.23 -6.99 11.34
CA GLY A 235 -1.23 -6.21 12.59
C GLY A 235 -1.47 -7.05 13.85
N ARG A 236 -1.41 -8.39 13.76
CA ARG A 236 -1.59 -9.30 14.91
C ARG A 236 -0.34 -9.42 15.78
N HIS A 237 0.80 -9.01 15.26
CA HIS A 237 2.09 -9.05 15.92
C HIS A 237 2.72 -7.67 15.85
N ASP A 238 3.29 -7.21 16.97
CA ASP A 238 4.03 -5.96 17.02
C ASP A 238 5.34 -6.12 16.23
N ALA A 239 5.38 -5.54 15.04
CA ALA A 239 6.59 -5.49 14.25
C ALA A 239 7.61 -4.55 14.91
N LEU A 240 8.90 -4.88 14.79
CA LEU A 240 9.98 -4.10 15.39
C LEU A 240 10.53 -3.10 14.38
N PRO A 241 10.98 -1.91 14.81
CA PRO A 241 11.70 -0.99 13.93
C PRO A 241 12.94 -1.63 13.30
N LEU A 242 13.35 -1.16 12.12
CA LEU A 242 14.57 -1.64 11.42
C LEU A 242 15.85 -1.54 12.28
N ASP A 243 15.93 -0.62 13.23
CA ASP A 243 17.03 -0.52 14.20
C ASP A 243 17.24 -1.81 15.02
N SER A 244 16.18 -2.59 15.21
CA SER A 244 16.27 -3.92 15.82
C SER A 244 17.02 -4.91 14.91
N LEU A 245 16.76 -4.88 13.60
CA LEU A 245 17.50 -5.68 12.62
C LEU A 245 18.97 -5.25 12.56
N ALA A 246 19.24 -3.94 12.55
CA ALA A 246 20.60 -3.40 12.55
C ALA A 246 21.45 -3.89 13.74
N ARG A 247 20.84 -4.02 14.93
CA ARG A 247 21.50 -4.55 16.13
C ARG A 247 21.69 -6.06 16.08
N ARG A 248 20.72 -6.82 15.55
CA ARG A 248 20.73 -8.29 15.54
C ARG A 248 21.60 -8.85 14.41
N MET A 249 21.45 -8.31 13.21
CA MET A 249 22.08 -8.79 11.97
C MET A 249 22.61 -7.59 11.16
N PRO A 250 23.71 -6.95 11.60
CA PRO A 250 24.22 -5.72 10.99
C PRO A 250 24.62 -5.88 9.52
N GLU A 251 25.14 -7.05 9.13
CA GLU A 251 25.53 -7.34 7.74
C GLU A 251 24.31 -7.39 6.81
N VAL A 252 23.25 -8.09 7.24
CA VAL A 252 21.97 -8.17 6.50
C VAL A 252 21.31 -6.80 6.39
N HIS A 253 21.35 -6.01 7.47
CA HIS A 253 20.83 -4.65 7.45
C HIS A 253 21.60 -3.77 6.45
N ALA A 254 22.93 -3.83 6.44
CA ALA A 254 23.75 -3.09 5.49
C ALA A 254 23.47 -3.51 4.03
N GLU A 255 23.34 -4.81 3.77
CA GLU A 255 22.98 -5.35 2.45
C GLU A 255 21.59 -4.84 2.00
N LEU A 256 20.62 -4.82 2.92
CA LEU A 256 19.27 -4.31 2.65
C LEU A 256 19.27 -2.81 2.32
N LEU A 257 20.03 -1.99 3.05
CA LEU A 257 20.15 -0.57 2.76
C LEU A 257 20.80 -0.29 1.39
N GLU A 258 21.82 -1.07 1.03
CA GLU A 258 22.48 -0.95 -0.26
C GLU A 258 21.57 -1.37 -1.42
N ALA A 259 20.78 -2.43 -1.23
CA ALA A 259 19.74 -2.82 -2.16
C ALA A 259 18.69 -1.72 -2.32
N ALA A 260 18.22 -1.12 -1.22
CA ALA A 260 17.25 -0.03 -1.24
C ALA A 260 17.75 1.19 -2.02
N ARG A 261 19.02 1.57 -1.81
CA ARG A 261 19.68 2.65 -2.55
C ARG A 261 19.76 2.34 -4.04
N THR A 262 20.15 1.13 -4.40
CA THR A 262 20.22 0.68 -5.80
C THR A 262 18.84 0.75 -6.48
N LEU A 263 17.80 0.32 -5.77
CA LEU A 263 16.43 0.33 -6.27
C LEU A 263 15.84 1.74 -6.36
N GLU A 264 16.18 2.65 -5.46
CA GLU A 264 15.81 4.07 -5.54
C GLU A 264 16.46 4.74 -6.76
N LEU A 265 17.75 4.50 -7.00
CA LEU A 265 18.48 5.03 -8.16
C LEU A 265 17.88 4.53 -9.48
N LEU A 266 17.57 3.24 -9.59
CA LEU A 266 16.95 2.66 -10.78
C LEU A 266 15.49 3.13 -10.94
N GLY A 267 14.76 3.16 -9.83
CA GLY A 267 13.35 3.52 -9.79
C GLY A 267 13.10 5.01 -10.02
N LYS A 268 14.12 5.85 -9.77
CA LYS A 268 14.02 7.31 -9.77
C LYS A 268 12.91 7.83 -8.85
N ASP A 269 12.63 7.06 -7.80
CA ASP A 269 11.58 7.34 -6.84
C ASP A 269 11.80 6.52 -5.56
N ALA A 270 11.23 6.96 -4.44
CA ALA A 270 11.25 6.21 -3.19
C ALA A 270 10.60 4.83 -3.38
N GLN A 271 11.24 3.80 -2.82
CA GLN A 271 10.84 2.40 -2.98
C GLN A 271 10.20 1.86 -1.72
N ASP A 272 9.17 1.03 -1.88
CA ASP A 272 8.57 0.14 -0.89
C ASP A 272 8.99 -1.30 -1.23
N ILE A 273 9.79 -1.90 -0.34
CA ILE A 273 10.51 -3.15 -0.54
C ILE A 273 10.08 -4.18 0.50
N GLU A 274 9.56 -5.31 0.01
CA GLU A 274 9.27 -6.49 0.84
C GLU A 274 10.51 -7.39 0.88
N PHE A 275 10.94 -7.80 2.08
CA PHE A 275 12.09 -8.68 2.25
C PHE A 275 11.87 -9.80 3.28
N THR A 276 12.67 -10.85 3.16
CA THR A 276 12.76 -11.96 4.10
C THR A 276 14.22 -12.28 4.36
N VAL A 277 14.57 -12.49 5.61
CA VAL A 277 15.84 -13.07 6.04
C VAL A 277 15.57 -14.52 6.38
N GLN A 278 16.30 -15.44 5.77
CA GLN A 278 16.23 -16.87 6.09
C GLN A 278 17.61 -17.36 6.50
N SER A 279 17.75 -17.77 7.76
CA SER A 279 19.01 -18.26 8.35
C SER A 279 20.18 -17.31 8.06
N GLY A 280 20.01 -16.02 8.32
CA GLY A 280 21.01 -14.96 8.10
C GLY A 280 21.21 -14.52 6.65
N LYS A 281 20.44 -15.05 5.68
CA LYS A 281 20.53 -14.64 4.27
C LYS A 281 19.36 -13.73 3.87
N LEU A 282 19.67 -12.55 3.33
CA LEU A 282 18.68 -11.63 2.76
C LEU A 282 18.05 -12.18 1.48
N TRP A 283 16.75 -11.97 1.33
CA TRP A 283 15.99 -12.18 0.11
C TRP A 283 14.99 -11.03 -0.11
N LEU A 284 15.05 -10.40 -1.28
CA LEU A 284 14.07 -9.39 -1.70
C LEU A 284 12.92 -10.07 -2.44
N LEU A 285 11.69 -9.75 -2.08
CA LEU A 285 10.49 -10.41 -2.60
C LEU A 285 9.75 -9.54 -3.61
N GLN A 286 9.74 -8.23 -3.39
CA GLN A 286 9.04 -7.26 -4.23
C GLN A 286 9.64 -5.87 -4.01
N THR A 287 9.60 -5.05 -5.05
CA THR A 287 9.77 -3.59 -4.92
C THR A 287 8.71 -2.86 -5.73
N ARG A 288 8.29 -1.69 -5.28
CA ARG A 288 7.39 -0.79 -6.00
C ARG A 288 7.62 0.65 -5.56
N ALA A 289 7.09 1.61 -6.31
CA ALA A 289 7.04 3.00 -5.86
C ALA A 289 6.27 3.09 -4.54
N ALA A 290 6.85 3.80 -3.56
CA ALA A 290 6.28 3.95 -2.24
C ALA A 290 4.98 4.75 -2.30
N LYS A 291 3.91 4.20 -1.71
CA LYS A 291 2.74 5.01 -1.35
C LYS A 291 3.11 5.89 -0.16
N ARG A 292 2.68 7.15 -0.18
CA ARG A 292 3.19 8.19 0.70
C ARG A 292 2.21 9.34 0.87
N SER A 293 2.41 10.14 1.92
CA SER A 293 1.65 11.37 2.17
C SER A 293 1.92 12.43 1.10
N PRO A 294 1.02 13.42 0.93
CA PRO A 294 1.27 14.59 0.10
C PRO A 294 2.58 15.33 0.47
N GLN A 295 2.81 15.52 1.78
CA GLN A 295 4.00 16.17 2.32
C GLN A 295 5.27 15.40 1.93
N ALA A 296 5.26 14.09 2.15
CA ALA A 296 6.37 13.22 1.78
C ALA A 296 6.60 13.23 0.26
N SER A 297 5.55 13.33 -0.56
CA SER A 297 5.68 13.37 -2.02
C SER A 297 6.45 14.59 -2.49
N VAL A 298 6.12 15.77 -1.94
CA VAL A 298 6.82 17.03 -2.23
C VAL A 298 8.27 16.97 -1.76
N ARG A 299 8.51 16.56 -0.51
CA ARG A 299 9.86 16.50 0.07
C ARG A 299 10.76 15.48 -0.63
N ILE A 300 10.23 14.30 -0.97
CA ILE A 300 10.97 13.27 -1.71
C ILE A 300 11.31 13.75 -3.12
N ALA A 301 10.38 14.38 -3.84
CA ALA A 301 10.64 14.87 -5.20
C ALA A 301 11.78 15.91 -5.21
N LEU A 302 11.78 16.85 -4.26
CA LEU A 302 12.89 17.79 -4.13
C LEU A 302 14.17 17.13 -3.66
N GLY A 303 14.11 16.23 -2.67
CA GLY A 303 15.27 15.51 -2.17
C GLY A 303 15.98 14.71 -3.28
N LEU A 304 15.22 13.94 -4.07
CA LEU A 304 15.75 13.20 -5.23
C LEU A 304 16.39 14.13 -6.27
N GLN A 305 15.83 15.33 -6.47
CA GLN A 305 16.39 16.33 -7.38
C GLN A 305 17.69 16.93 -6.83
N GLN A 306 17.73 17.25 -5.53
CA GLN A 306 18.91 17.78 -4.83
C GLN A 306 20.05 16.75 -4.81
N ASP A 307 19.71 15.47 -4.64
CA ASP A 307 20.63 14.33 -4.71
C ASP A 307 21.13 14.05 -6.14
N GLY A 308 20.57 14.74 -7.15
CA GLY A 308 20.95 14.59 -8.56
C GLY A 308 20.44 13.30 -9.22
N ILE A 309 19.50 12.59 -8.59
CA ILE A 309 18.93 11.34 -9.08
C ILE A 309 17.92 11.61 -10.20
N ILE A 310 17.17 12.71 -10.09
CA ILE A 310 16.17 13.12 -11.07
C ILE A 310 16.35 14.59 -11.49
N SER A 311 15.87 14.91 -12.68
CA SER A 311 15.77 16.27 -13.21
C SER A 311 14.61 17.04 -12.57
N ARG A 312 14.60 18.38 -12.72
CA ARG A 312 13.47 19.22 -12.30
C ARG A 312 12.15 18.80 -12.98
N GLN A 313 12.20 18.39 -14.25
CA GLN A 313 11.02 17.92 -14.97
C GLN A 313 10.48 16.62 -14.40
N GLU A 314 11.35 15.67 -14.06
CA GLU A 314 10.96 14.43 -13.40
C GLU A 314 10.40 14.70 -11.98
N ALA A 315 11.00 15.62 -11.21
CA ALA A 315 10.52 15.99 -9.89
C ALA A 315 9.09 16.56 -9.92
N VAL A 316 8.79 17.46 -10.87
CA VAL A 316 7.42 17.97 -11.09
C VAL A 316 6.47 16.83 -11.46
N GLY A 317 6.93 15.85 -12.25
CA GLY A 317 6.12 14.70 -12.65
C GLY A 317 5.80 13.69 -11.52
N LEU A 318 6.55 13.70 -10.42
CA LEU A 318 6.32 12.80 -9.28
C LEU A 318 5.20 13.28 -8.34
N VAL A 319 4.81 14.55 -8.41
CA VAL A 319 3.82 15.17 -7.51
C VAL A 319 2.55 15.51 -8.28
N THR A 320 1.43 14.97 -7.82
CA THR A 320 0.13 15.29 -8.44
C THR A 320 -0.38 16.66 -8.01
N PRO A 321 -1.22 17.35 -8.82
CA PRO A 321 -1.83 18.62 -8.43
C PRO A 321 -2.60 18.55 -7.10
N ALA A 322 -3.30 17.45 -6.86
CA ALA A 322 -4.04 17.22 -5.62
C ALA A 322 -3.13 17.11 -4.39
N GLN A 323 -1.96 16.46 -4.52
CA GLN A 323 -0.97 16.39 -3.45
C GLN A 323 -0.35 17.77 -3.18
N LEU A 324 -0.04 18.52 -4.24
CA LEU A 324 0.50 19.87 -4.10
C LEU A 324 -0.47 20.81 -3.38
N GLU A 325 -1.75 20.77 -3.77
CA GLU A 325 -2.81 21.53 -3.13
C GLU A 325 -3.00 21.14 -1.67
N ALA A 326 -2.94 19.84 -1.35
CA ALA A 326 -3.04 19.35 0.02
C ALA A 326 -1.90 19.87 0.93
N VAL A 327 -0.69 20.05 0.40
CA VAL A 327 0.45 20.60 1.16
C VAL A 327 0.34 22.12 1.35
N LEU A 328 -0.18 22.84 0.35
CA LEU A 328 -0.31 24.31 0.40
C LEU A 328 -1.45 24.77 1.33
N ARG A 329 -2.46 23.92 1.55
CA ARG A 329 -3.56 24.21 2.45
C ARG A 329 -3.12 24.09 3.93
N PRO A 330 -3.64 24.95 4.81
CA PRO A 330 -3.48 24.76 6.26
C PRO A 330 -3.98 23.37 6.68
N HIS A 331 -3.16 22.65 7.44
CA HIS A 331 -3.48 21.31 7.93
C HIS A 331 -3.00 21.13 9.38
N ILE A 332 -3.60 20.20 10.11
CA ILE A 332 -3.17 19.88 11.49
C ILE A 332 -1.77 19.27 11.43
N ASP A 333 -0.89 19.68 12.34
CA ASP A 333 0.43 19.09 12.53
C ASP A 333 0.34 17.57 12.68
N SER A 334 1.19 16.84 11.98
CA SER A 334 1.10 15.38 11.89
C SER A 334 1.35 14.66 13.23
N ALA A 335 2.23 15.19 14.09
CA ALA A 335 2.49 14.62 15.41
C ALA A 335 1.33 14.92 16.36
N ALA A 336 0.84 16.16 16.36
CA ALA A 336 -0.33 16.54 17.14
C ALA A 336 -1.57 15.73 16.74
N ARG A 337 -1.76 15.47 15.44
CA ARG A 337 -2.87 14.65 14.94
C ARG A 337 -2.80 13.21 15.45
N ALA A 338 -1.62 12.60 15.50
CA ALA A 338 -1.45 11.21 15.92
C ALA A 338 -1.83 10.97 17.39
N GLU A 339 -1.70 11.99 18.24
CA GLU A 339 -2.06 11.94 19.66
C GLU A 339 -3.46 12.50 19.96
N ALA A 340 -4.11 13.12 18.96
CA ALA A 340 -5.37 13.78 19.15
C ALA A 340 -6.55 12.81 19.37
N THR A 341 -7.48 13.22 20.23
CA THR A 341 -8.73 12.48 20.45
C THR A 341 -9.80 12.95 19.47
N VAL A 342 -10.27 12.04 18.61
CA VAL A 342 -11.41 12.32 17.72
C VAL A 342 -12.71 12.27 18.53
N LEU A 343 -13.45 13.38 18.54
CA LEU A 343 -14.72 13.54 19.24
C LEU A 343 -15.91 13.11 18.38
N ALA A 344 -15.86 13.41 17.08
CA ALA A 344 -16.89 13.08 16.11
C ALA A 344 -16.30 13.04 14.69
N SER A 345 -16.98 12.36 13.77
CA SER A 345 -16.61 12.30 12.36
C SER A 345 -17.85 12.31 11.48
N GLY A 346 -17.77 12.93 10.31
CA GLY A 346 -18.85 13.03 9.34
C GLY A 346 -18.36 13.07 7.90
N VAL A 347 -19.22 13.54 7.00
CA VAL A 347 -18.89 13.73 5.59
C VAL A 347 -18.08 15.03 5.43
N PRO A 348 -16.87 14.98 4.84
CA PRO A 348 -16.08 16.18 4.54
C PRO A 348 -16.81 17.00 3.47
N ALA A 349 -17.40 18.12 3.87
CA ALA A 349 -18.25 18.94 3.01
C ALA A 349 -17.47 20.07 2.34
N CYS A 350 -16.66 20.80 3.12
CA CYS A 350 -15.78 21.84 2.63
C CYS A 350 -14.39 21.69 3.28
N PRO A 351 -13.31 21.59 2.49
CA PRO A 351 -11.98 21.32 3.00
C PRO A 351 -11.37 22.51 3.74
N GLY A 352 -10.42 22.21 4.63
CA GLY A 352 -9.67 23.20 5.42
C GLY A 352 -9.64 22.81 6.89
N VAL A 353 -8.82 23.52 7.67
CA VAL A 353 -8.70 23.31 9.11
C VAL A 353 -8.98 24.63 9.82
N ALA A 354 -9.86 24.56 10.80
CA ALA A 354 -10.19 25.68 11.68
C ALA A 354 -10.42 25.15 13.10
N PHE A 355 -10.32 26.05 14.08
CA PHE A 355 -10.53 25.72 15.48
C PHE A 355 -11.34 26.84 16.13
N GLY A 356 -12.05 26.52 17.20
CA GLY A 356 -12.84 27.50 17.91
C GLY A 356 -13.75 26.89 18.95
N ARG A 357 -14.46 27.75 19.66
CA ARG A 357 -15.48 27.32 20.62
C ARG A 357 -16.73 26.87 19.89
N VAL A 358 -17.23 25.69 20.22
CA VAL A 358 -18.47 25.18 19.66
C VAL A 358 -19.67 25.92 20.24
N VAL A 359 -20.53 26.46 19.38
CA VAL A 359 -21.77 27.15 19.75
C VAL A 359 -22.98 26.51 19.07
N GLY A 360 -24.14 26.58 19.72
CA GLY A 360 -25.38 25.94 19.23
C GLY A 360 -26.33 26.86 18.44
N SER A 361 -26.08 28.17 18.46
CA SER A 361 -26.94 29.19 17.84
C SER A 361 -26.13 30.26 17.09
N CYS A 362 -26.76 30.86 16.08
CA CYS A 362 -26.17 31.95 15.31
C CYS A 362 -25.95 33.22 16.15
N GLU A 363 -26.87 33.53 17.06
CA GLU A 363 -26.77 34.67 17.99
C GLU A 363 -25.52 34.57 18.88
N GLU A 364 -25.21 33.35 19.35
CA GLU A 364 -24.00 33.10 20.15
C GLU A 364 -22.74 33.16 19.28
N ALA A 365 -22.80 32.65 18.05
CA ALA A 365 -21.70 32.75 17.09
C ALA A 365 -21.33 34.20 16.78
N GLU A 366 -22.32 35.05 16.49
CA GLU A 366 -22.14 36.48 16.22
C GLU A 366 -21.56 37.21 17.44
N SER A 367 -22.10 36.95 18.64
CA SER A 367 -21.63 37.57 19.88
C SER A 367 -20.17 37.24 20.23
N LEU A 368 -19.74 35.99 19.98
CA LEU A 368 -18.34 35.58 20.21
C LEU A 368 -17.41 36.08 19.11
N ALA A 369 -17.86 36.09 17.86
CA ALA A 369 -17.10 36.66 16.75
C ALA A 369 -16.85 38.16 16.93
N ASP A 370 -17.83 38.93 17.43
CA ASP A 370 -17.69 40.35 17.79
C ASP A 370 -16.63 40.59 18.90
N GLN A 371 -16.27 39.54 19.65
CA GLN A 371 -15.23 39.55 20.67
C GLN A 371 -13.88 38.97 20.17
N ASP A 372 -13.73 38.76 18.87
CA ASP A 372 -12.57 38.13 18.22
C ASP A 372 -12.25 36.71 18.77
N ILE A 373 -13.27 35.99 19.24
CA ILE A 373 -13.15 34.59 19.68
C ILE A 373 -13.51 33.71 18.50
N ALA A 374 -12.62 32.77 18.14
CA ALA A 374 -12.87 31.82 17.05
C ALA A 374 -14.04 30.88 17.37
N VAL A 375 -14.92 30.64 16.40
CA VAL A 375 -16.20 29.96 16.60
C VAL A 375 -16.37 28.76 15.67
N VAL A 376 -16.93 27.68 16.22
CA VAL A 376 -17.42 26.53 15.46
C VAL A 376 -18.94 26.43 15.62
N LEU A 377 -19.70 26.69 14.56
CA LEU A 377 -21.15 26.61 14.61
C LEU A 377 -21.62 25.16 14.48
N ALA A 378 -22.25 24.63 15.53
CA ALA A 378 -22.87 23.31 15.57
C ALA A 378 -24.39 23.40 15.43
N ARG A 379 -24.94 22.71 14.43
CA ARG A 379 -26.39 22.67 14.18
C ARG A 379 -26.87 21.24 13.89
N PRO A 380 -28.09 20.84 14.27
CA PRO A 380 -28.66 19.58 13.80
C PRO A 380 -28.74 19.53 12.27
N THR A 381 -29.25 20.62 11.69
CA THR A 381 -29.27 20.96 10.26
C THR A 381 -29.18 22.48 10.15
N THR A 382 -28.64 23.00 9.03
CA THR A 382 -28.71 24.43 8.72
C THR A 382 -29.81 24.73 7.72
N ASP A 383 -30.38 25.93 7.78
CA ASP A 383 -31.29 26.49 6.78
C ASP A 383 -30.88 27.94 6.42
N PRO A 384 -31.56 28.60 5.46
CA PRO A 384 -31.18 29.95 5.03
C PRO A 384 -31.16 31.02 6.13
N ASP A 385 -31.91 30.84 7.23
CA ASP A 385 -31.91 31.79 8.34
C ASP A 385 -30.63 31.65 9.20
N ASP A 386 -29.90 30.54 9.08
CA ASP A 386 -28.62 30.33 9.78
C ASP A 386 -27.41 31.01 9.10
N VAL A 387 -27.58 31.59 7.92
CA VAL A 387 -26.47 32.13 7.10
C VAL A 387 -25.66 33.19 7.84
N SER A 388 -26.29 34.05 8.65
CA SER A 388 -25.58 35.10 9.40
C SER A 388 -24.57 34.51 10.39
N GLY A 389 -24.95 33.46 11.11
CA GLY A 389 -24.06 32.70 12.00
C GLY A 389 -22.99 31.92 11.23
N MET A 390 -23.32 31.38 10.06
CA MET A 390 -22.36 30.65 9.22
C MET A 390 -21.24 31.55 8.68
N VAL A 391 -21.56 32.79 8.32
CA VAL A 391 -20.59 33.76 7.77
C VAL A 391 -19.53 34.16 8.79
N VAL A 392 -19.91 34.26 10.07
CA VAL A 392 -19.00 34.68 11.15
C VAL A 392 -18.23 33.52 11.79
N SER A 393 -18.51 32.28 11.40
CA SER A 393 -17.90 31.09 11.99
C SER A 393 -16.65 30.63 11.25
N ASP A 394 -15.64 30.18 12.00
CA ASP A 394 -14.40 29.61 11.44
C ASP A 394 -14.59 28.18 10.94
N ALA A 395 -15.54 27.44 11.52
CA ALA A 395 -15.95 26.13 11.02
C ALA A 395 -17.44 25.87 11.23
N ILE A 396 -18.02 24.98 10.41
CA ILE A 396 -19.43 24.60 10.48
C ILE A 396 -19.54 23.08 10.61
N ILE A 397 -20.25 22.61 11.62
CA ILE A 397 -20.47 21.18 11.86
C ILE A 397 -21.95 20.86 11.99
N THR A 398 -22.42 19.80 11.32
CA THR A 398 -23.83 19.37 11.43
C THR A 398 -24.03 17.91 11.77
N GLU A 399 -25.12 17.61 12.48
CA GLU A 399 -25.50 16.24 12.83
C GLU A 399 -26.07 15.48 11.63
N ILE A 400 -26.87 16.18 10.81
CA ILE A 400 -27.57 15.64 9.65
C ILE A 400 -27.15 16.43 8.41
N GLY A 401 -26.88 15.72 7.33
CA GLY A 401 -26.55 16.32 6.03
C GLY A 401 -25.59 15.45 5.24
N GLY A 402 -25.73 15.47 3.92
CA GLY A 402 -24.75 14.92 2.99
C GLY A 402 -23.93 16.03 2.34
N SER A 403 -23.04 15.65 1.43
CA SER A 403 -22.16 16.57 0.67
C SER A 403 -22.91 17.61 -0.19
N THR A 404 -24.23 17.48 -0.35
CA THR A 404 -25.14 18.40 -1.07
C THR A 404 -26.12 19.13 -0.17
N SER A 405 -25.99 19.01 1.15
CA SER A 405 -26.83 19.72 2.13
C SER A 405 -26.61 21.23 2.09
N HIS A 406 -27.56 22.00 2.65
CA HIS A 406 -27.45 23.46 2.76
C HIS A 406 -26.11 23.90 3.36
N ALA A 407 -25.73 23.32 4.51
CA ALA A 407 -24.45 23.55 5.17
C ALA A 407 -23.27 23.32 4.22
N ALA A 408 -23.28 22.20 3.48
CA ALA A 408 -22.20 21.85 2.56
C ALA A 408 -22.09 22.81 1.36
N VAL A 409 -23.21 23.28 0.82
CA VAL A 409 -23.22 24.19 -0.33
C VAL A 409 -22.75 25.58 0.09
N VAL A 410 -23.33 26.14 1.15
CA VAL A 410 -22.99 27.49 1.63
C VAL A 410 -21.56 27.55 2.14
N SER A 411 -21.09 26.55 2.88
CA SER A 411 -19.71 26.53 3.38
C SER A 411 -18.65 26.49 2.26
N ARG A 412 -18.96 25.89 1.10
CA ARG A 412 -18.08 25.95 -0.07
C ARG A 412 -18.04 27.33 -0.71
N GLU A 413 -19.15 28.03 -0.72
CA GLU A 413 -19.23 29.40 -1.23
C GLU A 413 -18.45 30.38 -0.34
N LEU A 414 -18.52 30.18 0.99
CA LEU A 414 -17.80 30.97 1.99
C LEU A 414 -16.32 30.58 2.12
N GLY A 415 -15.95 29.36 1.72
CA GLY A 415 -14.61 28.81 1.96
C GLY A 415 -14.38 28.38 3.42
N THR A 416 -15.45 28.18 4.18
CA THR A 416 -15.41 27.80 5.60
C THR A 416 -15.29 26.28 5.74
N PRO A 417 -14.30 25.75 6.48
CA PRO A 417 -14.20 24.32 6.79
C PRO A 417 -15.51 23.73 7.33
N CYS A 418 -15.95 22.61 6.75
CA CYS A 418 -17.26 22.06 7.07
C CYS A 418 -17.31 20.53 7.09
N VAL A 419 -17.91 19.98 8.15
CA VAL A 419 -18.19 18.55 8.34
C VAL A 419 -19.67 18.35 8.60
N VAL A 420 -20.35 17.58 7.76
CA VAL A 420 -21.80 17.38 7.85
C VAL A 420 -22.14 15.93 8.13
N GLY A 421 -23.28 15.66 8.76
CA GLY A 421 -23.73 14.29 8.96
C GLY A 421 -22.93 13.54 10.03
N CYS A 422 -22.56 14.21 11.12
CA CYS A 422 -21.80 13.60 12.23
C CYS A 422 -22.61 12.56 13.04
N GLY A 423 -23.92 12.45 12.79
CA GLY A 423 -24.84 11.58 13.52
C GLY A 423 -25.72 12.37 14.47
N GLN A 424 -26.97 11.95 14.61
CA GLN A 424 -27.95 12.63 15.45
C GLN A 424 -27.55 12.57 16.92
N GLY A 425 -27.52 13.73 17.59
CA GLY A 425 -27.06 13.88 18.97
C GLY A 425 -25.53 13.89 19.15
N ALA A 426 -24.74 13.73 18.08
CA ALA A 426 -23.28 13.65 18.18
C ALA A 426 -22.63 14.98 18.60
N LEU A 427 -23.30 16.12 18.36
CA LEU A 427 -22.72 17.45 18.58
C LEU A 427 -23.18 18.11 19.88
N VAL A 428 -24.27 17.62 20.50
CA VAL A 428 -24.84 18.19 21.73
C VAL A 428 -23.82 18.26 22.87
N GLY A 429 -22.98 17.24 23.01
CA GLY A 429 -21.95 17.17 24.05
C GLY A 429 -20.72 18.05 23.79
N LEU A 430 -20.63 18.68 22.61
CA LEU A 430 -19.50 19.49 22.19
C LEU A 430 -19.71 20.98 22.43
N VAL A 431 -20.95 21.44 22.55
CA VAL A 431 -21.28 22.86 22.78
C VAL A 431 -20.54 23.38 24.02
N GLY A 432 -19.87 24.52 23.86
CA GLY A 432 -19.03 25.16 24.87
C GLY A 432 -17.59 24.63 24.95
N ARG A 433 -17.23 23.57 24.22
CA ARG A 433 -15.85 23.06 24.14
C ARG A 433 -15.07 23.75 23.04
N ASP A 434 -13.75 23.75 23.19
CA ASP A 434 -12.85 24.11 22.09
C ASP A 434 -12.52 22.87 21.29
N VAL A 435 -12.65 22.98 19.98
CA VAL A 435 -12.41 21.87 19.05
C VAL A 435 -11.59 22.33 17.86
N THR A 436 -10.94 21.38 17.21
CA THR A 436 -10.34 21.57 15.88
C THR A 436 -11.13 20.76 14.87
N VAL A 437 -11.60 21.41 13.81
CA VAL A 437 -12.36 20.80 12.72
C VAL A 437 -11.46 20.65 11.51
N ASP A 438 -11.30 19.43 11.02
CA ASP A 438 -10.66 19.15 9.74
C ASP A 438 -11.72 18.76 8.70
N GLY A 439 -12.13 19.77 7.92
CA GLY A 439 -13.09 19.61 6.83
C GLY A 439 -12.58 18.77 5.65
N THR A 440 -11.28 18.43 5.62
CA THR A 440 -10.69 17.56 4.60
C THR A 440 -10.88 16.09 4.94
N SER A 441 -10.57 15.70 6.19
CA SER A 441 -10.77 14.32 6.65
C SER A 441 -12.20 14.04 7.12
N GLY A 442 -12.94 15.08 7.49
CA GLY A 442 -14.27 14.95 8.08
C GLY A 442 -14.22 14.66 9.58
N GLU A 443 -13.12 14.97 10.26
CA GLU A 443 -12.89 14.66 11.68
C GLU A 443 -12.93 15.93 12.55
N ILE A 444 -13.44 15.78 13.77
CA ILE A 444 -13.52 16.83 14.80
C ILE A 444 -12.72 16.35 16.00
N PHE A 445 -11.73 17.12 16.42
CA PHE A 445 -10.78 16.77 17.48
C PHE A 445 -11.02 17.58 18.75
N ASP A 446 -10.68 16.98 19.89
CA ASP A 446 -10.71 17.66 21.18
C ASP A 446 -9.58 18.69 21.30
N GLY A 447 -9.92 19.91 21.71
CA GLY A 447 -8.98 21.00 21.89
C GLY A 447 -8.53 21.69 20.60
N ILE A 448 -7.66 22.67 20.77
CA ILE A 448 -7.04 23.45 19.68
C ILE A 448 -5.71 22.79 19.31
N LEU A 449 -5.65 22.17 18.14
CA LEU A 449 -4.46 21.51 17.65
C LEU A 449 -3.58 22.49 16.85
N PRO A 450 -2.25 22.34 16.90
CA PRO A 450 -1.35 23.12 16.06
C PRO A 450 -1.67 22.92 14.58
N VAL A 451 -1.81 24.03 13.84
CA VAL A 451 -2.03 24.04 12.40
C VAL A 451 -0.74 24.48 11.70
N VAL A 452 -0.29 23.69 10.74
CA VAL A 452 0.82 24.00 9.85
C VAL A 452 0.25 24.72 8.63
N SER A 453 0.75 25.93 8.37
CA SER A 453 0.38 26.74 7.21
C SER A 453 1.31 26.46 6.01
N GLY A 454 0.93 26.92 4.82
CA GLY A 454 1.74 26.84 3.59
C GLY A 454 3.04 27.67 3.58
N GLU A 455 3.47 28.21 4.73
CA GLU A 455 4.77 28.85 4.95
C GLU A 455 5.80 27.91 5.61
N SER A 456 5.40 26.68 5.92
CA SER A 456 6.27 25.59 6.36
C SER A 456 7.37 25.26 5.33
N GLU A 457 8.37 24.48 5.75
CA GLU A 457 9.41 23.96 4.85
C GLU A 457 8.78 23.18 3.67
N GLU A 458 7.72 22.43 3.95
CA GLU A 458 6.91 21.72 2.96
C GLU A 458 6.14 22.68 2.03
N GLY A 459 5.61 23.78 2.56
CA GLY A 459 4.97 24.83 1.77
C GLY A 459 5.94 25.55 0.84
N ALA A 460 7.15 25.85 1.30
CA ALA A 460 8.23 26.41 0.48
C ALA A 460 8.68 25.42 -0.60
N ALA A 461 8.77 24.13 -0.25
CA ALA A 461 9.06 23.06 -1.18
C ALA A 461 7.98 22.92 -2.27
N ALA A 462 6.70 22.98 -1.89
CA ALA A 462 5.57 22.98 -2.80
C ALA A 462 5.60 24.18 -3.76
N LYS A 463 5.88 25.39 -3.24
CA LYS A 463 6.05 26.60 -4.07
C LYS A 463 7.19 26.44 -5.09
N THR A 464 8.33 25.87 -4.67
CA THR A 464 9.46 25.59 -5.57
C THR A 464 9.06 24.67 -6.74
N LEU A 465 8.32 23.59 -6.46
CA LEU A 465 7.81 22.71 -7.52
C LEU A 465 6.80 23.41 -8.44
N ALA A 466 5.94 24.28 -7.89
CA ALA A 466 4.99 25.07 -8.68
C ALA A 466 5.68 26.07 -9.61
N GLU A 467 6.76 26.71 -9.14
CA GLU A 467 7.61 27.59 -9.94
C GLU A 467 8.28 26.82 -11.09
N TRP A 468 8.89 25.66 -10.80
CA TRP A 468 9.48 24.81 -11.85
C TRP A 468 8.45 24.37 -12.89
N SER A 469 7.24 24.00 -12.45
CA SER A 469 6.15 23.66 -13.36
C SER A 469 5.81 24.83 -14.30
N THR A 470 5.74 26.05 -13.77
CA THR A 470 5.47 27.27 -14.54
C THR A 470 6.59 27.58 -15.55
N GLU A 471 7.85 27.48 -15.11
CA GLU A 471 9.03 27.68 -15.98
C GLU A 471 9.12 26.66 -17.12
N LEU A 472 8.77 25.39 -16.84
CA LEU A 472 8.81 24.32 -17.84
C LEU A 472 7.66 24.46 -18.85
N THR A 473 6.49 24.91 -18.40
CA THR A 473 5.32 25.13 -19.27
C THR A 473 5.53 26.33 -20.20
N THR A 474 6.19 27.38 -19.72
CA THR A 474 6.50 28.59 -20.53
C THR A 474 7.62 28.39 -21.55
N LYS A 475 8.40 27.31 -21.46
CA LYS A 475 9.53 27.00 -22.35
C LYS A 475 9.21 26.01 -23.48
N VAL A 476 7.98 25.51 -23.60
CA VAL A 476 7.57 24.69 -24.77
C VAL A 476 7.25 25.64 -25.94
N PRO A 477 8.07 25.69 -27.01
CA PRO A 477 7.73 26.46 -28.20
C PRO A 477 6.57 25.74 -28.92
N SER A 478 5.61 26.51 -29.40
CA SER A 478 4.53 26.08 -30.30
C SER A 478 5.02 25.37 -31.55
#